data_AF-A0A950BL29-F1
#
_entry.id   AF-A0A950BL29-F1
#
_cell.length_a   1.000
_cell.length_b   1.000
_cell.length_c   1.000
_cell.angle_alpha   90.00
_cell.angle_beta   90.00
_cell.angle_gamma   90.00
#
_symmetry.space_group_name_H-M   'P 1'
#
loop_
_entity.id
_entity.type
_entity.pdbx_description
1 polymer ?
#
loop_
_entity_poly.entity_id
_entity_poly.type
_entity_poly.pdbx_seq_one_letter_code
_entity_poly.pdbx_strand_id
1 'polypeptide(L)'
;MSGMKSFCVTALGAALLIAHAQVRSGSPQAIRLDPKNPHYFLFRGKTVALITSGEHYGAVLNADFDYKRYLDTLQAAGLNYTRLFPGSYVEVPALSFGIQRNDLAPAKGRFLAPWARSSTAGYAGGGNKFDLDHWNREYFTRLHDFLSEASKRGIVVEISLFSSQYGEIQWNLSPFNSANNVNHTGLSEWRKVNTLDNGNILGYQEQYVRKLVREVNGFDNVIFELQNEPFADRPVLAGVVNPYLFPPARNQFPNTVETADEQSLAW
;
A
#
# COMPACT_ATOMS: atom_id res chain seq x y z
N MET A 1 86.05 19.63 -23.41
CA MET A 1 85.09 18.72 -22.75
C MET A 1 84.37 19.50 -21.67
N SER A 2 83.03 19.47 -21.67
CA SER A 2 82.09 20.03 -20.67
C SER A 2 82.10 21.56 -20.51
N GLY A 3 81.03 22.33 -20.76
CA GLY A 3 79.66 22.21 -20.21
C GLY A 3 79.65 22.89 -18.83
N MET A 4 78.79 23.83 -18.44
CA MET A 4 77.42 24.14 -18.84
C MET A 4 77.02 25.47 -18.14
N LYS A 5 76.21 26.29 -18.82
CA LYS A 5 75.63 27.54 -18.29
C LYS A 5 74.57 27.20 -17.22
N SER A 6 74.63 27.84 -16.05
CA SER A 6 73.57 27.74 -15.04
C SER A 6 72.60 28.90 -15.22
N PHE A 7 71.40 28.62 -15.72
CA PHE A 7 70.28 29.54 -15.78
C PHE A 7 69.28 29.17 -14.68
N CYS A 8 68.87 30.17 -13.90
CA CYS A 8 67.76 30.09 -12.95
C CYS A 8 66.48 29.62 -13.65
N VAL A 9 65.78 28.67 -13.04
CA VAL A 9 64.36 28.42 -13.31
C VAL A 9 63.60 28.59 -12.00
N THR A 10 62.86 29.69 -11.92
CA THR A 10 61.82 29.96 -10.93
C THR A 10 60.62 29.06 -11.21
N ALA A 11 60.27 28.19 -10.27
CA ALA A 11 59.05 27.39 -10.34
C ALA A 11 57.85 28.22 -9.87
N LEU A 12 56.95 28.61 -10.78
CA LEU A 12 55.60 29.06 -10.43
C LEU A 12 54.71 27.83 -10.22
N GLY A 13 54.29 27.59 -8.98
CA GLY A 13 53.25 26.62 -8.66
C GLY A 13 51.86 27.21 -8.90
N ALA A 14 51.12 26.69 -9.88
CA ALA A 14 49.70 26.98 -10.04
C ALA A 14 48.88 26.03 -9.15
N ALA A 15 48.26 26.56 -8.10
CA ALA A 15 47.30 25.81 -7.28
C ALA A 15 45.94 25.75 -8.00
N LEU A 16 45.56 24.58 -8.52
CA LEU A 16 44.20 24.33 -9.00
C LEU A 16 43.28 24.14 -7.79
N LEU A 17 42.44 25.13 -7.50
CA LEU A 17 41.31 24.99 -6.59
C LEU A 17 40.19 24.25 -7.31
N ILE A 18 40.05 22.94 -7.05
CA ILE A 18 38.90 22.15 -7.48
C ILE A 18 37.73 22.51 -6.56
N ALA A 19 36.91 23.47 -6.98
CA ALA A 19 35.63 23.75 -6.36
C ALA A 19 34.71 22.52 -6.54
N HIS A 20 34.57 21.73 -5.48
CA HIS A 20 33.54 20.70 -5.42
C HIS A 20 32.19 21.41 -5.33
N ALA A 21 31.49 21.53 -6.46
CA ALA A 21 30.09 21.87 -6.46
C ALA A 21 29.36 20.75 -5.72
N GLN A 22 29.02 20.99 -4.44
CA GLN A 22 28.06 20.17 -3.74
C GLN A 22 26.75 20.29 -4.51
N VAL A 23 26.43 19.26 -5.30
CA VAL A 23 25.05 19.04 -5.76
C VAL A 23 24.24 18.93 -4.48
N ARG A 24 23.49 19.98 -4.15
CA ARG A 24 22.42 19.87 -3.17
C ARG A 24 21.49 18.80 -3.71
N SER A 25 21.59 17.58 -3.19
CA SER A 25 20.53 16.60 -3.33
C SER A 25 19.34 17.20 -2.59
N GLY A 26 18.49 17.92 -3.33
CA GLY A 26 17.16 18.25 -2.82
C GLY A 26 16.50 16.94 -2.38
N SER A 27 15.67 17.01 -1.33
CA SER A 27 14.89 15.86 -0.91
C SER A 27 14.23 15.22 -2.14
N PRO A 28 14.27 13.88 -2.28
CA PRO A 28 13.69 13.20 -3.42
C PRO A 28 12.26 13.69 -3.65
N GLN A 29 11.96 14.20 -4.85
CA GLN A 29 10.63 14.72 -5.14
C GLN A 29 9.67 13.54 -5.30
N ALA A 30 8.59 13.54 -4.52
CA ALA A 30 7.52 12.55 -4.65
C ALA A 30 6.99 12.48 -6.09
N ILE A 31 6.60 11.27 -6.50
CA ILE A 31 5.87 11.05 -7.74
C ILE A 31 4.66 11.98 -7.82
N ARG A 32 4.42 12.54 -9.00
CA ARG A 32 3.36 13.51 -9.27
C ARG A 32 2.92 13.44 -10.72
N LEU A 33 1.81 14.10 -11.07
CA LEU A 33 1.46 14.29 -12.47
C LEU A 33 2.56 15.04 -13.22
N ASP A 34 2.84 14.62 -14.45
CA ASP A 34 3.82 15.29 -15.29
C ASP A 34 3.29 16.68 -15.72
N PRO A 35 4.04 17.76 -15.45
CA PRO A 35 3.57 19.12 -15.74
C PRO A 35 3.48 19.43 -17.24
N LYS A 36 4.13 18.64 -18.11
CA LYS A 36 4.05 18.78 -19.57
C LYS A 36 2.94 17.92 -20.17
N ASN A 37 2.65 16.76 -19.58
CA ASN A 37 1.57 15.89 -20.01
C ASN A 37 0.91 15.20 -18.80
N PRO A 38 -0.20 15.75 -18.26
CA PRO A 38 -0.82 15.26 -17.03
C PRO A 38 -1.49 13.88 -17.16
N HIS A 39 -1.46 13.24 -18.34
CA HIS A 39 -1.85 11.84 -18.52
C HIS A 39 -0.77 10.85 -18.07
N TYR A 40 0.44 11.32 -17.74
CA TYR A 40 1.55 10.53 -17.24
C TYR A 40 2.04 11.06 -15.89
N PHE A 41 2.85 10.25 -15.20
CA PHE A 41 3.52 10.67 -13.98
C PHE A 41 4.93 11.17 -14.28
N LEU A 42 5.43 12.08 -13.45
CA LEU A 42 6.84 12.43 -13.36
C LEU A 42 7.41 11.79 -12.09
N PHE A 43 8.39 10.91 -12.26
CA PHE A 43 9.10 10.27 -11.15
C PHE A 43 10.61 10.40 -11.37
N ARG A 44 11.31 11.00 -10.41
CA ARG A 44 12.77 11.24 -10.45
C ARG A 44 13.26 11.88 -11.76
N GLY A 45 12.51 12.88 -12.22
CA GLY A 45 12.81 13.64 -13.44
C GLY A 45 12.47 12.94 -14.76
N LYS A 46 11.83 11.77 -14.73
CA LYS A 46 11.40 11.02 -15.91
C LYS A 46 9.89 10.97 -16.01
N THR A 47 9.36 11.24 -17.19
CA THR A 47 7.96 10.92 -17.55
C THR A 47 7.82 9.40 -17.58
N VAL A 48 6.87 8.85 -16.82
CA VAL A 48 6.67 7.41 -16.68
C VAL A 48 5.18 7.05 -16.77
N ALA A 49 4.91 5.91 -17.41
CA ALA A 49 3.69 5.15 -17.20
C ALA A 49 3.96 4.13 -16.08
N LEU A 50 2.98 3.92 -15.19
CA LEU A 50 3.04 2.90 -14.16
C LEU A 50 2.53 1.57 -14.75
N ILE A 51 3.37 0.55 -14.72
CA ILE A 51 3.12 -0.75 -15.37
C ILE A 51 3.49 -1.86 -14.38
N THR A 52 2.56 -2.78 -14.15
CA THR A 52 2.76 -3.89 -13.20
C THR A 52 1.99 -5.16 -13.56
N SER A 53 2.32 -6.23 -12.83
CA SER A 53 1.45 -7.35 -12.50
C SER A 53 1.13 -7.25 -11.01
N GLY A 54 -0.12 -6.93 -10.70
CA GLY A 54 -0.55 -6.45 -9.38
C GLY A 54 -1.14 -7.52 -8.47
N GLU A 55 -0.67 -8.76 -8.48
CA GLU A 55 -1.32 -9.85 -7.72
C GLU A 55 -0.92 -9.97 -6.23
N HIS A 56 0.17 -9.31 -5.80
CA HIS A 56 0.80 -9.54 -4.49
C HIS A 56 0.40 -8.52 -3.41
N TYR A 57 -0.90 -8.41 -3.20
CA TYR A 57 -1.55 -7.45 -2.31
C TYR A 57 -1.13 -7.58 -0.84
N GLY A 58 -0.80 -8.80 -0.40
CA GLY A 58 -0.44 -9.11 0.97
C GLY A 58 1.04 -9.01 1.30
N ALA A 59 1.88 -8.52 0.37
CA ALA A 59 3.34 -8.62 0.46
C ALA A 59 3.97 -8.12 1.78
N VAL A 60 3.36 -7.11 2.41
CA VAL A 60 3.79 -6.57 3.72
C VAL A 60 3.10 -7.29 4.88
N LEU A 61 1.78 -7.48 4.82
CA LEU A 61 1.01 -8.03 5.95
C LEU A 61 1.17 -9.55 6.14
N ASN A 62 1.74 -10.24 5.17
CA ASN A 62 2.03 -11.67 5.25
C ASN A 62 3.47 -11.89 5.70
N ALA A 63 3.65 -12.41 6.92
CA ALA A 63 4.97 -12.63 7.51
C ALA A 63 5.85 -13.60 6.70
N ASP A 64 5.22 -14.51 5.93
CA ASP A 64 5.92 -15.56 5.19
C ASP A 64 6.22 -15.18 3.74
N PHE A 65 5.75 -14.01 3.28
CA PHE A 65 5.98 -13.57 1.92
C PHE A 65 7.41 -13.00 1.74
N ASP A 66 8.11 -13.45 0.71
CA ASP A 66 9.42 -12.90 0.33
C ASP A 66 9.24 -11.76 -0.67
N TYR A 67 9.01 -10.55 -0.15
CA TYR A 67 8.82 -9.38 -0.99
C TYR A 67 10.10 -8.96 -1.73
N LYS A 68 11.29 -9.33 -1.27
CA LYS A 68 12.53 -8.97 -1.99
C LYS A 68 12.61 -9.72 -3.29
N ARG A 69 12.34 -11.02 -3.26
CA ARG A 69 12.21 -11.84 -4.47
C ARG A 69 11.12 -11.32 -5.41
N TYR A 70 9.97 -10.91 -4.88
CA TYR A 70 8.91 -10.31 -5.69
C TYR A 70 9.38 -9.02 -6.38
N LEU A 71 9.97 -8.08 -5.63
CA LEU A 71 10.45 -6.82 -6.19
C LEU A 71 11.60 -7.01 -7.19
N ASP A 72 12.49 -7.98 -6.97
CA ASP A 72 13.52 -8.38 -7.94
C ASP A 72 12.87 -8.91 -9.24
N THR A 73 11.78 -9.67 -9.11
CA THR A 73 11.04 -10.19 -10.27
C THR A 73 10.38 -9.07 -11.06
N LEU A 74 9.74 -8.11 -10.39
CA LEU A 74 9.19 -6.92 -11.05
C LEU A 74 10.27 -6.14 -11.81
N GLN A 75 11.40 -5.87 -11.16
CA GLN A 75 12.51 -5.17 -11.77
C GLN A 75 13.06 -5.92 -13.00
N ALA A 76 13.27 -7.23 -12.89
CA ALA A 76 13.76 -8.06 -13.99
C ALA A 76 12.79 -8.10 -15.18
N ALA A 77 11.48 -8.01 -14.92
CA ALA A 77 10.44 -7.91 -15.94
C ALA A 77 10.25 -6.48 -16.51
N GLY A 78 10.97 -5.49 -15.99
CA GLY A 78 10.83 -4.08 -16.41
C GLY A 78 9.56 -3.40 -15.88
N LEU A 79 8.91 -3.98 -14.87
CA LEU A 79 7.75 -3.42 -14.19
C LEU A 79 8.19 -2.42 -13.12
N ASN A 80 7.44 -1.33 -12.95
CA ASN A 80 7.85 -0.17 -12.15
C ASN A 80 6.79 0.28 -11.13
N TYR A 81 5.80 -0.57 -10.89
CA TYR A 81 4.67 -0.28 -10.01
C TYR A 81 4.26 -1.56 -9.25
N THR A 82 3.64 -1.42 -8.09
CA THR A 82 2.98 -2.51 -7.36
C THR A 82 1.97 -1.92 -6.37
N ARG A 83 1.07 -2.76 -5.86
CA ARG A 83 -0.03 -2.37 -4.96
C ARG A 83 -0.10 -3.30 -3.76
N LEU A 84 -0.38 -2.75 -2.58
CA LEU A 84 -0.57 -3.53 -1.36
C LEU A 84 -1.74 -3.04 -0.51
N PHE A 85 -2.25 -3.93 0.35
CA PHE A 85 -3.16 -3.61 1.44
C PHE A 85 -2.36 -3.52 2.75
N PRO A 86 -2.47 -2.42 3.52
CA PRO A 86 -1.70 -2.20 4.72
C PRO A 86 -2.31 -2.83 6.00
N GLY A 87 -3.24 -3.78 5.86
CA GLY A 87 -3.71 -4.61 6.97
C GLY A 87 -5.01 -4.15 7.65
N SER A 88 -5.70 -3.15 7.11
CA SER A 88 -7.12 -2.88 7.46
C SER A 88 -8.08 -3.94 6.90
N TYR A 89 -7.65 -4.65 5.84
CA TYR A 89 -8.35 -5.76 5.20
C TYR A 89 -7.38 -6.95 5.03
N VAL A 90 -7.90 -8.17 5.20
CA VAL A 90 -7.18 -9.42 5.06
C VAL A 90 -8.15 -10.50 4.59
N GLU A 91 -7.65 -11.43 3.78
CA GLU A 91 -8.43 -12.51 3.21
C GLU A 91 -8.31 -13.83 3.97
N VAL A 92 -9.20 -14.77 3.64
CA VAL A 92 -9.34 -16.04 4.31
C VAL A 92 -8.65 -17.13 3.46
N PRO A 93 -7.64 -17.83 3.99
CA PRO A 93 -6.88 -18.82 3.22
C PRO A 93 -7.77 -19.86 2.54
N ALA A 94 -7.55 -20.09 1.24
CA ALA A 94 -8.26 -21.06 0.39
C ALA A 94 -9.77 -20.87 0.24
N LEU A 95 -10.36 -19.82 0.83
CA LEU A 95 -11.80 -19.53 0.75
C LEU A 95 -12.10 -18.27 -0.04
N SER A 96 -11.28 -17.23 0.10
CA SER A 96 -11.47 -15.98 -0.64
C SER A 96 -11.18 -16.21 -2.13
N PHE A 97 -12.23 -16.06 -2.95
CA PHE A 97 -12.21 -16.17 -4.41
C PHE A 97 -11.65 -17.48 -4.98
N GLY A 98 -11.53 -18.54 -4.16
CA GLY A 98 -10.94 -19.82 -4.56
C GLY A 98 -9.42 -19.78 -4.81
N ILE A 99 -8.72 -18.71 -4.40
CA ILE A 99 -7.29 -18.55 -4.64
C ILE A 99 -6.49 -19.32 -3.58
N GLN A 100 -5.73 -20.33 -4.01
CA GLN A 100 -5.05 -21.25 -3.09
C GLN A 100 -3.83 -20.65 -2.39
N ARG A 101 -3.07 -19.78 -3.05
CA ARG A 101 -1.82 -19.18 -2.55
C ARG A 101 -1.89 -17.66 -2.54
N ASN A 102 -3.01 -17.12 -2.06
CA ASN A 102 -3.19 -15.68 -1.93
C ASN A 102 -2.32 -15.15 -0.78
N ASP A 103 -1.42 -14.22 -1.07
CA ASP A 103 -0.59 -13.60 -0.04
C ASP A 103 -1.38 -12.64 0.85
N LEU A 104 -2.50 -12.08 0.37
CA LEU A 104 -3.46 -11.32 1.16
C LEU A 104 -4.26 -12.19 2.15
N ALA A 105 -4.11 -13.51 2.07
CA ALA A 105 -4.66 -14.48 3.01
C ALA A 105 -3.53 -15.22 3.77
N PRO A 106 -2.83 -14.59 4.72
CA PRO A 106 -1.77 -15.23 5.49
C PRO A 106 -2.26 -16.48 6.23
N ALA A 107 -1.36 -17.44 6.42
CA ALA A 107 -1.64 -18.60 7.27
C ALA A 107 -1.96 -18.17 8.72
N LYS A 108 -2.60 -19.07 9.47
CA LYS A 108 -3.00 -18.81 10.86
C LYS A 108 -1.81 -18.34 11.71
N GLY A 109 -1.95 -17.18 12.35
CA GLY A 109 -0.90 -16.55 13.17
C GLY A 109 0.19 -15.83 12.38
N ARG A 110 0.09 -15.73 11.05
CA ARG A 110 1.10 -15.12 10.17
C ARG A 110 0.67 -13.77 9.59
N PHE A 111 -0.52 -13.29 9.95
CA PHE A 111 -0.96 -11.94 9.66
C PHE A 111 -0.29 -10.92 10.59
N LEU A 112 0.55 -10.07 9.99
CA LEU A 112 1.14 -8.88 10.58
C LEU A 112 0.21 -7.70 10.35
N ALA A 113 -0.60 -7.39 11.36
CA ALA A 113 -1.45 -6.21 11.37
C ALA A 113 -0.65 -4.96 11.78
N PRO A 114 -1.10 -3.75 11.40
CA PRO A 114 -0.52 -2.48 11.85
C PRO A 114 -0.72 -2.23 13.34
N TRP A 115 -1.69 -2.88 13.97
CA TRP A 115 -1.96 -2.82 15.41
C TRP A 115 -1.27 -3.94 16.18
N ALA A 116 -0.81 -3.62 17.39
CA ALA A 116 -0.18 -4.57 18.28
C ALA A 116 -1.16 -5.65 18.75
N ARG A 117 -0.61 -6.80 19.14
CA ARG A 117 -1.37 -7.86 19.79
C ARG A 117 -1.55 -7.51 21.27
N SER A 118 -2.75 -7.67 21.79
CA SER A 118 -3.06 -7.62 23.23
C SER A 118 -2.60 -8.90 23.95
N SER A 119 -2.85 -8.98 25.26
CA SER A 119 -2.69 -10.22 26.04
C SER A 119 -3.89 -11.17 25.95
N THR A 120 -4.99 -10.76 25.32
CA THR A 120 -6.24 -11.53 25.27
C THR A 120 -6.25 -12.44 24.04
N ALA A 121 -6.36 -13.75 24.22
CA ALA A 121 -6.49 -14.71 23.12
C ALA A 121 -7.80 -14.49 22.32
N GLY A 122 -7.81 -14.92 21.05
CA GLY A 122 -9.07 -15.08 20.30
C GLY A 122 -9.19 -14.30 19.00
N TYR A 123 -8.08 -13.89 18.38
CA TYR A 123 -8.15 -13.43 16.98
C TYR A 123 -8.53 -14.60 16.07
N ALA A 124 -9.53 -14.39 15.20
CA ALA A 124 -10.03 -15.42 14.29
C ALA A 124 -8.93 -15.98 13.35
N GLY A 125 -8.01 -15.12 12.90
CA GLY A 125 -6.85 -15.54 12.10
C GLY A 125 -5.67 -16.09 12.92
N GLY A 126 -5.84 -16.33 14.23
CA GLY A 126 -4.86 -16.98 15.12
C GLY A 126 -4.04 -16.03 16.00
N GLY A 127 -3.88 -16.41 17.27
CA GLY A 127 -3.17 -15.65 18.29
C GLY A 127 -4.08 -14.73 19.10
N ASN A 128 -3.49 -13.68 19.68
CA ASN A 128 -4.20 -12.73 20.53
C ASN A 128 -4.97 -11.69 19.71
N LYS A 129 -6.04 -11.16 20.28
CA LYS A 129 -6.78 -10.00 19.76
C LYS A 129 -5.88 -8.79 19.61
N PHE A 130 -6.25 -7.85 18.76
CA PHE A 130 -5.55 -6.59 18.57
C PHE A 130 -5.86 -5.58 19.68
N ASP A 131 -4.91 -4.71 19.94
CA ASP A 131 -5.13 -3.45 20.65
C ASP A 131 -4.96 -2.31 19.65
N LEU A 132 -6.08 -1.70 19.26
CA LEU A 132 -6.14 -0.65 18.24
C LEU A 132 -5.53 0.68 18.69
N ASP A 133 -5.26 0.85 19.98
CA ASP A 133 -4.57 2.03 20.54
C ASP A 133 -3.04 1.90 20.46
N HIS A 134 -2.52 0.71 20.13
CA HIS A 134 -1.08 0.43 20.11
C HIS A 134 -0.60 -0.07 18.74
N TRP A 135 0.53 0.45 18.29
CA TRP A 135 1.09 0.13 16.97
C TRP A 135 2.04 -1.07 17.01
N ASN A 136 1.98 -1.92 15.98
CA ASN A 136 2.89 -3.04 15.80
C ASN A 136 4.21 -2.59 15.15
N ARG A 137 5.27 -2.49 15.96
CA ARG A 137 6.60 -2.10 15.48
C ARG A 137 7.17 -3.04 14.39
N GLU A 138 6.87 -4.34 14.47
CA GLU A 138 7.35 -5.31 13.47
C GLU A 138 6.74 -5.03 12.10
N TYR A 139 5.42 -4.79 12.05
CA TYR A 139 4.72 -4.42 10.82
C TYR A 139 5.33 -3.16 10.19
N PHE A 140 5.51 -2.08 10.95
CA PHE A 140 6.06 -0.83 10.40
C PHE A 140 7.52 -0.97 9.98
N THR A 141 8.32 -1.77 10.70
CA THR A 141 9.70 -2.09 10.26
C THR A 141 9.69 -2.78 8.91
N ARG A 142 8.78 -3.75 8.71
CA ARG A 142 8.63 -4.48 7.45
C ARG A 142 8.10 -3.59 6.33
N LEU A 143 7.14 -2.71 6.61
CA LEU A 143 6.64 -1.73 5.65
C LEU A 143 7.75 -0.79 5.16
N HIS A 144 8.56 -0.25 6.07
CA HIS A 144 9.69 0.62 5.70
C HIS A 144 10.75 -0.10 4.86
N ASP A 145 11.07 -1.36 5.18
CA ASP A 145 12.01 -2.15 4.37
C ASP A 145 11.43 -2.42 2.97
N PHE A 146 10.15 -2.80 2.87
CA PHE A 146 9.47 -2.98 1.58
C PHE A 146 9.54 -1.72 0.70
N LEU A 147 9.16 -0.56 1.26
CA LEU A 147 9.16 0.71 0.52
C LEU A 147 10.58 1.13 0.09
N SER A 148 11.57 0.93 0.97
CA SER A 148 12.98 1.19 0.68
C SER A 148 13.51 0.29 -0.44
N GLU A 149 13.20 -1.00 -0.39
CA GLU A 149 13.60 -1.98 -1.40
C GLU A 149 12.92 -1.74 -2.75
N ALA A 150 11.64 -1.37 -2.75
CA ALA A 150 10.94 -0.96 -3.96
C ALA A 150 11.57 0.30 -4.56
N SER A 151 11.89 1.28 -3.72
CA SER A 151 12.50 2.55 -4.12
C SER A 151 13.89 2.37 -4.77
N LYS A 152 14.72 1.46 -4.24
CA LYS A 152 16.01 1.07 -4.84
C LYS A 152 15.87 0.50 -6.25
N ARG A 153 14.74 -0.14 -6.54
CA ARG A 153 14.43 -0.76 -7.83
C ARG A 153 13.66 0.16 -8.77
N GLY A 154 13.33 1.37 -8.34
CA GLY A 154 12.53 2.32 -9.11
C GLY A 154 11.05 1.95 -9.20
N ILE A 155 10.56 1.18 -8.23
CA ILE A 155 9.17 0.71 -8.17
C ILE A 155 8.36 1.66 -7.29
N VAL A 156 7.26 2.17 -7.84
CA VAL A 156 6.24 2.95 -7.13
C VAL A 156 5.28 1.98 -6.45
N VAL A 157 4.90 2.29 -5.22
CA VAL A 157 4.02 1.48 -4.39
C VAL A 157 2.71 2.24 -4.18
N GLU A 158 1.61 1.65 -4.61
CA GLU A 158 0.28 2.07 -4.17
C GLU A 158 -0.10 1.39 -2.87
N ILE A 159 -0.51 2.19 -1.91
CA ILE A 159 -1.04 1.74 -0.62
C ILE A 159 -2.55 1.96 -0.64
N SER A 160 -3.31 0.87 -0.76
CA SER A 160 -4.77 0.89 -0.67
C SER A 160 -5.19 0.88 0.79
N LEU A 161 -5.50 2.05 1.36
CA LEU A 161 -5.68 2.23 2.80
C LEU A 161 -6.79 1.33 3.37
N PHE A 162 -7.83 1.07 2.58
CA PHE A 162 -8.99 0.28 2.94
C PHE A 162 -9.47 -0.60 1.78
N SER A 163 -10.34 -1.57 2.10
CA SER A 163 -11.09 -2.35 1.12
C SER A 163 -12.55 -2.39 1.54
N SER A 164 -13.46 -2.52 0.57
CA SER A 164 -14.77 -3.10 0.86
C SER A 164 -14.62 -4.51 1.44
N GLN A 165 -15.61 -4.91 2.24
CA GLN A 165 -15.71 -6.26 2.77
C GLN A 165 -16.56 -7.12 1.81
N TYR A 166 -16.01 -8.23 1.31
CA TYR A 166 -16.72 -9.06 0.33
C TYR A 166 -17.69 -10.08 0.93
N GLY A 167 -17.83 -10.07 2.26
CA GLY A 167 -18.73 -10.94 3.00
C GLY A 167 -18.36 -11.05 4.47
N GLU A 168 -19.22 -11.74 5.22
CA GLU A 168 -19.03 -11.96 6.64
C GLU A 168 -17.75 -12.74 6.95
N ILE A 169 -17.29 -13.60 6.03
CA ILE A 169 -16.08 -14.38 6.25
C ILE A 169 -14.82 -13.51 6.30
N GLN A 170 -14.71 -12.46 5.47
CA GLN A 170 -13.64 -11.47 5.56
C GLN A 170 -13.84 -10.55 6.78
N TRP A 171 -15.09 -10.12 7.04
CA TRP A 171 -15.39 -9.32 8.22
C TRP A 171 -14.99 -10.01 9.53
N ASN A 172 -15.15 -11.34 9.61
CA ASN A 172 -14.74 -12.15 10.76
C ASN A 172 -13.22 -12.12 11.00
N LEU A 173 -12.39 -11.75 10.01
CA LEU A 173 -10.96 -11.54 10.17
C LEU A 173 -10.56 -10.08 10.35
N SER A 174 -11.48 -9.13 10.16
CA SER A 174 -11.18 -7.71 10.26
C SER A 174 -10.66 -7.33 11.65
N PRO A 175 -9.58 -6.55 11.77
CA PRO A 175 -9.14 -6.00 13.04
C PRO A 175 -10.19 -5.10 13.71
N PHE A 176 -11.07 -4.48 12.92
CA PHE A 176 -12.16 -3.64 13.41
C PHE A 176 -13.37 -4.42 13.91
N ASN A 177 -13.44 -5.73 13.66
CA ASN A 177 -14.47 -6.58 14.24
C ASN A 177 -14.23 -6.71 15.75
N SER A 178 -15.27 -6.47 16.55
CA SER A 178 -15.23 -6.46 18.02
C SER A 178 -14.77 -7.79 18.63
N ALA A 179 -14.96 -8.90 17.91
CA ALA A 179 -14.42 -10.20 18.31
C ALA A 179 -12.89 -10.23 18.29
N ASN A 180 -12.25 -9.41 17.43
CA ASN A 180 -10.83 -9.45 17.13
C ASN A 180 -9.98 -8.38 17.81
N ASN A 181 -10.58 -7.43 18.52
CA ASN A 181 -9.86 -6.40 19.29
C ASN A 181 -10.35 -6.31 20.73
N VAL A 182 -9.61 -5.58 21.58
CA VAL A 182 -9.96 -5.31 22.98
C VAL A 182 -10.57 -3.93 23.19
N ASN A 183 -10.74 -3.15 22.13
CA ASN A 183 -11.11 -1.73 22.18
C ASN A 183 -12.63 -1.51 22.08
N HIS A 184 -13.41 -2.59 22.22
CA HIS A 184 -14.86 -2.58 22.22
C HIS A 184 -15.45 -1.85 20.99
N THR A 185 -14.92 -2.13 19.80
CA THR A 185 -15.51 -1.58 18.57
C THR A 185 -16.97 -2.02 18.45
N GLY A 186 -17.85 -1.09 18.06
CA GLY A 186 -19.28 -1.34 17.96
C GLY A 186 -19.76 -1.03 16.55
N LEU A 187 -20.25 -2.04 15.84
CA LEU A 187 -20.81 -1.88 14.51
C LEU A 187 -22.12 -2.66 14.41
N SER A 188 -23.18 -1.99 13.94
CA SER A 188 -24.52 -2.59 13.82
C SER A 188 -24.61 -3.59 12.66
N GLU A 189 -23.90 -3.31 11.57
CA GLU A 189 -23.82 -4.16 10.39
C GLU A 189 -22.43 -4.01 9.76
N TRP A 190 -21.80 -5.13 9.40
CA TRP A 190 -20.44 -5.13 8.85
C TRP A 190 -20.26 -4.24 7.61
N ARG A 191 -21.30 -4.11 6.77
CA ARG A 191 -21.30 -3.26 5.56
C ARG A 191 -21.12 -1.78 5.86
N LYS A 192 -21.35 -1.35 7.10
CA LYS A 192 -21.17 0.05 7.52
C LYS A 192 -19.75 0.37 7.94
N VAL A 193 -18.81 -0.57 7.92
CA VAL A 193 -17.44 -0.32 8.43
C VAL A 193 -16.77 0.87 7.72
N ASN A 194 -17.01 1.07 6.43
CA ASN A 194 -16.50 2.20 5.64
C ASN A 194 -17.63 3.20 5.34
N THR A 195 -18.40 3.59 6.36
CA THR A 195 -19.32 4.72 6.30
C THR A 195 -19.11 5.62 7.52
N LEU A 196 -19.65 6.85 7.50
CA LEU A 196 -19.65 7.72 8.69
C LEU A 196 -20.55 7.20 9.82
N ASP A 197 -21.37 6.17 9.57
CA ASP A 197 -22.23 5.48 10.56
C ASP A 197 -21.57 4.18 11.07
N ASN A 198 -20.30 4.28 11.48
CA ASN A 198 -19.50 3.16 11.98
C ASN A 198 -19.09 3.31 13.47
N GLY A 199 -19.69 4.28 14.16
CA GLY A 199 -19.53 4.49 15.59
C GLY A 199 -18.09 4.84 15.99
N ASN A 200 -17.55 4.12 16.97
CA ASN A 200 -16.18 4.37 17.45
C ASN A 200 -15.08 3.88 16.49
N ILE A 201 -15.43 3.15 15.42
CA ILE A 201 -14.46 2.69 14.41
C ILE A 201 -13.85 3.86 13.64
N LEU A 202 -14.61 4.91 13.34
CA LEU A 202 -14.11 6.10 12.61
C LEU A 202 -12.84 6.66 13.26
N GLY A 203 -12.84 6.80 14.59
CA GLY A 203 -11.69 7.31 15.33
C GLY A 203 -10.43 6.44 15.16
N TYR A 204 -10.58 5.12 15.09
CA TYR A 204 -9.46 4.21 14.84
C TYR A 204 -9.01 4.23 13.38
N GLN A 205 -9.93 4.36 12.42
CA GLN A 205 -9.62 4.52 11.01
C GLN A 205 -8.81 5.80 10.76
N GLU A 206 -9.24 6.93 11.34
CA GLU A 206 -8.52 8.20 11.24
C GLU A 206 -7.12 8.13 11.85
N GLN A 207 -6.99 7.52 13.05
CA GLN A 207 -5.70 7.33 13.70
C GLN A 207 -4.76 6.47 12.85
N TYR A 208 -5.29 5.40 12.28
CA TYR A 208 -4.58 4.51 11.37
C TYR A 208 -4.09 5.21 10.11
N VAL A 209 -4.95 5.98 9.43
CA VAL A 209 -4.56 6.77 8.26
C VAL A 209 -3.47 7.77 8.62
N ARG A 210 -3.65 8.54 9.70
CA ARG A 210 -2.63 9.51 10.16
C ARG A 210 -1.30 8.83 10.48
N LYS A 211 -1.34 7.66 11.11
CA LYS A 211 -0.13 6.88 11.41
C LYS A 211 0.56 6.43 10.13
N LEU A 212 -0.15 5.74 9.22
CA LEU A 212 0.43 5.26 7.97
C LEU A 212 1.03 6.39 7.13
N VAL A 213 0.28 7.48 6.92
CA VAL A 213 0.76 8.62 6.14
C VAL A 213 2.04 9.21 6.75
N ARG A 214 2.12 9.33 8.08
CA ARG A 214 3.34 9.82 8.76
C ARG A 214 4.53 8.87 8.62
N GLU A 215 4.30 7.57 8.65
CA GLU A 215 5.36 6.57 8.52
C GLU A 215 5.95 6.54 7.10
N VAL A 216 5.13 6.82 6.08
CA VAL A 216 5.55 6.70 4.68
C VAL A 216 5.82 8.04 3.97
N ASN A 217 5.59 9.18 4.63
CA ASN A 217 5.75 10.51 4.00
C ASN A 217 7.20 10.84 3.58
N GLY A 218 8.19 10.10 4.08
CA GLY A 218 9.60 10.25 3.70
C GLY A 218 9.95 9.56 2.37
N PHE A 219 9.04 8.76 1.80
CA PHE A 219 9.27 8.00 0.58
C PHE A 219 8.73 8.75 -0.65
N ASP A 220 9.54 8.83 -1.71
CA ASP A 220 9.17 9.50 -2.96
C ASP A 220 8.37 8.61 -3.92
N ASN A 221 8.33 7.31 -3.64
CA ASN A 221 7.78 6.26 -4.48
C ASN A 221 6.44 5.71 -3.95
N VAL A 222 5.63 6.53 -3.27
CA VAL A 222 4.34 6.13 -2.71
C VAL A 222 3.20 6.92 -3.34
N ILE A 223 2.12 6.22 -3.70
CA ILE A 223 0.80 6.80 -3.97
C ILE A 223 -0.24 6.14 -3.07
N PHE A 224 -1.33 6.83 -2.79
CA PHE A 224 -2.41 6.31 -1.95
C PHE A 224 -3.67 6.09 -2.77
N GLU A 225 -4.33 4.98 -2.51
CA GLU A 225 -5.73 4.74 -2.85
C GLU A 225 -6.53 4.71 -1.55
N LEU A 226 -7.67 5.41 -1.51
CA LEU A 226 -8.49 5.46 -0.29
C LEU A 226 -9.12 4.10 0.01
N GLN A 227 -9.79 3.50 -0.98
CA GLN A 227 -10.49 2.24 -0.81
C GLN A 227 -10.53 1.45 -2.11
N ASN A 228 -10.25 0.16 -2.01
CA ASN A 228 -10.53 -0.80 -3.06
C ASN A 228 -12.04 -1.05 -3.20
N GLU A 229 -12.55 -0.88 -4.41
CA GLU A 229 -13.93 -1.24 -4.83
C GLU A 229 -15.04 -0.74 -3.88
N PRO A 230 -15.18 0.58 -3.64
CA PRO A 230 -16.08 1.15 -2.63
C PRO A 230 -17.58 0.85 -2.82
N PHE A 231 -17.93 0.20 -3.93
CA PHE A 231 -19.29 -0.25 -4.24
C PHE A 231 -19.58 -1.67 -3.74
N ALA A 232 -18.58 -2.51 -3.48
CA ALA A 232 -18.77 -3.96 -3.40
C ALA A 232 -19.58 -4.43 -2.17
N ASP A 233 -19.46 -3.73 -1.03
CA ASP A 233 -20.23 -4.01 0.18
C ASP A 233 -21.56 -3.27 0.26
N ARG A 234 -21.72 -2.17 -0.50
CA ARG A 234 -22.95 -1.35 -0.56
C ARG A 234 -23.28 -0.92 -2.00
N PRO A 235 -23.62 -1.87 -2.90
CA PRO A 235 -23.77 -1.55 -4.32
C PRO A 235 -25.12 -0.86 -4.60
N VAL A 236 -25.06 0.18 -5.43
CA VAL A 236 -26.22 0.78 -6.09
C VAL A 236 -26.19 0.38 -7.55
N LEU A 237 -27.28 -0.23 -8.04
CA LEU A 237 -27.40 -0.56 -9.46
C LEU A 237 -27.49 0.72 -10.30
N ALA A 238 -26.46 1.00 -11.09
CA ALA A 238 -26.42 2.13 -12.02
C ALA A 238 -26.84 1.74 -13.44
N GLY A 239 -26.69 0.47 -13.80
CA GLY A 239 -27.05 -0.02 -15.13
C GLY A 239 -26.73 -1.48 -15.36
N VAL A 240 -26.77 -1.89 -16.62
CA VAL A 240 -26.41 -3.24 -17.07
C VAL A 240 -25.55 -3.17 -18.32
N VAL A 241 -24.61 -4.09 -18.47
CA VAL A 241 -23.70 -4.19 -19.64
C VAL A 241 -24.49 -4.65 -20.86
N ASN A 242 -25.21 -5.77 -20.76
CA ASN A 242 -26.05 -6.31 -21.84
C ASN A 242 -27.54 -6.14 -21.48
N PRO A 243 -28.24 -5.14 -22.06
CA PRO A 243 -29.63 -4.88 -21.72
C PRO A 243 -30.61 -5.95 -22.21
N TYR A 244 -30.18 -6.79 -23.15
CA TYR A 244 -31.00 -7.83 -23.82
C TYR A 244 -31.04 -9.17 -23.09
N LEU A 245 -30.26 -9.35 -22.02
CA LEU A 245 -30.38 -10.56 -21.19
C LEU A 245 -31.73 -10.56 -20.45
N PHE A 246 -32.22 -11.74 -20.12
CA PHE A 246 -33.42 -11.90 -19.28
C PHE A 246 -33.04 -12.09 -17.80
N PRO A 247 -33.90 -11.72 -16.85
CA PRO A 247 -33.70 -12.08 -15.44
C PRO A 247 -33.57 -13.61 -15.23
N PRO A 248 -32.73 -14.07 -14.29
CA PRO A 248 -31.92 -13.26 -13.39
C PRO A 248 -30.62 -12.75 -14.03
N ALA A 249 -30.17 -13.33 -15.15
CA ALA A 249 -28.88 -13.01 -15.80
C ALA A 249 -28.70 -11.53 -16.13
N ARG A 250 -29.79 -10.82 -16.44
CA ARG A 250 -29.78 -9.36 -16.68
C ARG A 250 -29.35 -8.56 -15.45
N ASN A 251 -29.78 -8.95 -14.26
CA ASN A 251 -29.73 -8.15 -13.04
C ASN A 251 -28.73 -8.72 -12.02
N GLN A 252 -27.70 -9.42 -12.48
CA GLN A 252 -26.67 -9.99 -11.62
C GLN A 252 -25.28 -9.76 -12.23
N PHE A 253 -24.26 -9.68 -11.37
CA PHE A 253 -22.87 -9.72 -11.80
C PHE A 253 -22.60 -10.97 -12.66
N PRO A 254 -21.83 -10.89 -13.77
CA PRO A 254 -21.04 -9.73 -14.22
C PRO A 254 -21.79 -8.76 -15.15
N ASN A 255 -23.12 -8.86 -15.26
CA ASN A 255 -23.89 -7.99 -16.15
C ASN A 255 -24.32 -6.67 -15.50
N THR A 256 -24.26 -6.53 -14.18
CA THR A 256 -24.60 -5.29 -13.47
C THR A 256 -23.45 -4.29 -13.53
N VAL A 257 -23.81 -3.00 -13.66
CA VAL A 257 -22.90 -1.87 -13.42
C VAL A 257 -23.32 -1.28 -12.08
N GLU A 258 -22.42 -1.33 -11.11
CA GLU A 258 -22.68 -0.96 -9.72
C GLU A 258 -21.79 0.22 -9.32
N THR A 259 -22.35 1.14 -8.53
CA THR A 259 -21.64 2.29 -7.97
C THR A 259 -21.75 2.27 -6.45
N ALA A 260 -20.86 2.99 -5.77
CA ALA A 260 -20.94 3.18 -4.33
C ALA A 260 -22.20 3.98 -3.97
N ASP A 261 -22.83 3.66 -2.84
CA ASP A 261 -23.94 4.44 -2.30
C ASP A 261 -23.47 5.77 -1.69
N GLU A 262 -24.42 6.65 -1.36
CA GLU A 262 -24.12 7.98 -0.80
C GLU A 262 -23.37 7.91 0.54
N GLN A 263 -23.57 6.85 1.33
CA GLN A 263 -22.92 6.71 2.64
C GLN A 263 -21.45 6.29 2.49
N SER A 264 -21.15 5.39 1.56
CA SER A 264 -19.78 5.01 1.20
C SER A 264 -19.02 6.17 0.55
N LEU A 265 -19.68 7.00 -0.27
CA LEU A 265 -19.05 8.16 -0.90
C LEU A 265 -18.78 9.32 0.08
N ALA A 266 -19.55 9.43 1.16
CA ALA A 266 -19.40 10.49 2.16
C ALA A 266 -18.30 10.22 3.20
N TRP A 267 -17.90 8.96 3.37
CA TRP A 267 -16.86 8.53 4.29
C TRP A 267 -15.46 8.88 3.78
#